data_AF-A0A518HMN8-F1
#
_entry.id   AF-A0A518HMN8-F1
#
_cell.length_a   1.000
_cell.length_b   1.000
_cell.length_c   1.000
_cell.angle_alpha   90.00
_cell.angle_beta   90.00
_cell.angle_gamma   90.00
#
_symmetry.space_group_name_H-M   'P 1'
#
loop_
_entity.id
_entity.type
_entity.pdbx_description
1 polymer ?
#
loop_
_entity_poly.entity_id
_entity_poly.type
_entity_poly.pdbx_seq_one_letter_code
_entity_poly.pdbx_strand_id
1 'polypeptide(L)'
;MTTTNDSPPKGEDGRDRSLPVIANPSRRTAVKGAFATLGAAAFVAAVSPLRQAAERTSAAEFMQSHYKRLTDEDKRKIIERLEAEAKENHGVEVEIADDRPIPGTKFVYAINLSVCNGNGKCVEACHKENNHDRSTGQSYIRVLEMPKGTMDMEEGNTTYSGVVPKDDKFYLPVQCQQCDEPPCVDVCPVKATWKEEDGIVVVDYNWCIGCRYCEAACPYHARRFNWKQAEIPAEEINPDQSYLSNRLRPVGVVEKCTYCLHRTRRGKLPACLEACPTGARVFGNILDPDSNIRWILENKRVYILKEELGTKPAFFYYFD
;
A
#
# COMPACT_ATOMS: atom_id res chain seq x y z
N MET A 1 48.81 77.52 32.64
CA MET A 1 49.08 77.60 31.18
C MET A 1 50.33 76.77 30.90
N THR A 2 50.27 75.91 29.86
CA THR A 2 51.36 75.33 29.04
C THR A 2 52.42 74.45 29.76
N THR A 3 52.46 73.12 29.56
CA THR A 3 53.16 72.32 28.50
C THR A 3 54.70 72.50 28.53
N THR A 4 55.60 71.51 28.51
CA THR A 4 55.79 70.32 27.64
C THR A 4 56.92 69.38 28.17
N ASN A 5 57.15 68.25 27.45
CA ASN A 5 58.37 67.43 27.27
C ASN A 5 58.76 66.41 28.37
N ASP A 6 59.35 65.23 28.11
CA ASP A 6 59.90 64.60 26.89
C ASP A 6 60.00 63.06 27.10
N SER A 7 60.16 62.28 26.01
CA SER A 7 60.34 60.80 25.99
C SER A 7 61.75 60.33 26.39
N PRO A 8 62.05 59.00 26.51
CA PRO A 8 62.88 58.34 25.47
C PRO A 8 62.61 56.79 25.32
N PRO A 9 63.48 55.93 24.72
CA PRO A 9 63.23 55.22 23.45
C PRO A 9 63.10 53.68 23.59
N LYS A 10 62.78 52.96 22.49
CA LYS A 10 62.87 51.48 22.41
C LYS A 10 63.87 51.04 21.35
N GLY A 11 64.85 50.23 21.77
CA GLY A 11 65.84 49.54 20.95
C GLY A 11 65.66 48.01 20.96
N GLU A 12 66.49 47.35 20.16
CA GLU A 12 66.37 46.02 19.51
C GLU A 12 66.66 44.77 20.38
N ASP A 13 66.26 43.61 19.82
CA ASP A 13 66.67 42.19 20.03
C ASP A 13 67.00 41.69 21.45
N GLY A 14 66.22 40.71 21.91
CA GLY A 14 66.50 39.97 23.14
C GLY A 14 65.65 38.70 23.23
N ARG A 15 65.98 37.69 22.43
CA ARG A 15 65.41 36.33 22.52
C ARG A 15 65.62 35.73 23.92
N ASP A 16 64.54 35.65 24.72
CA ASP A 16 64.49 34.74 25.87
C ASP A 16 63.98 33.36 25.41
N ARG A 17 64.85 32.36 25.54
CA ARG A 17 64.58 30.95 25.22
C ARG A 17 63.87 30.31 26.42
N SER A 18 62.56 30.51 26.53
CA SER A 18 61.72 29.65 27.36
C SER A 18 61.10 28.54 26.49
N LEU A 19 61.40 27.29 26.83
CA LEU A 19 60.82 26.09 26.22
C LEU A 19 59.29 26.15 26.34
N PRO A 20 58.50 25.88 25.29
CA PRO A 20 57.06 25.81 25.42
C PRO A 20 56.71 24.58 26.28
N VAL A 21 56.24 24.84 27.48
CA VAL A 21 55.58 23.85 28.34
C VAL A 21 54.41 23.29 27.54
N ILE A 22 54.49 22.01 27.17
CA ILE A 22 53.37 21.27 26.60
C ILE A 22 52.27 21.28 27.67
N ALA A 23 51.25 22.12 27.46
CA ALA A 23 50.13 22.23 28.38
C ALA A 23 49.34 20.92 28.37
N ASN A 24 49.46 20.14 29.45
CA ASN A 24 48.56 19.01 29.69
C ASN A 24 47.11 19.53 29.70
N PRO A 25 46.22 19.03 28.83
CA PRO A 25 44.85 19.53 28.77
C PRO A 25 44.20 19.33 30.15
N SER A 26 43.66 20.40 30.71
CA SER A 26 42.97 20.32 32.01
C SER A 26 41.86 19.27 31.94
N ARG A 27 41.60 18.57 33.06
CA ARG A 27 40.51 17.58 33.17
C ARG A 27 39.17 18.14 32.66
N ARG A 28 38.96 19.45 32.80
CA ARG A 28 37.78 20.18 32.31
C ARG A 28 37.76 20.31 30.79
N THR A 29 38.91 20.49 30.14
CA THR A 29 39.05 20.51 28.68
C THR A 29 38.83 19.11 28.09
N ALA A 30 39.37 18.06 28.72
CA ALA A 30 39.14 16.68 28.33
C ALA A 30 37.67 16.28 28.47
N VAL A 31 37.01 16.66 29.57
CA VAL A 31 35.58 16.42 29.81
C VAL A 31 34.71 17.18 28.80
N LYS A 32 35.01 18.45 28.49
CA LYS A 32 34.30 19.20 27.45
C LYS A 32 34.45 18.56 26.07
N GLY A 33 35.65 18.08 25.72
CA GLY A 33 35.90 17.34 24.50
C GLY A 33 35.09 16.04 24.42
N ALA A 34 35.06 15.27 25.52
CA ALA A 34 34.29 14.03 25.62
C ALA A 34 32.77 14.25 25.51
N PHE A 35 32.24 15.31 26.12
CA PHE A 35 30.81 15.65 25.99
C PHE A 35 30.46 16.13 24.57
N ALA A 36 31.34 16.88 23.91
CA ALA A 36 31.13 17.30 22.54
C ALA A 36 31.13 16.11 21.56
N THR A 37 32.05 15.16 21.73
CA THR A 37 32.12 13.95 20.89
C THR A 37 30.97 12.98 21.17
N LEU A 38 30.59 12.78 22.44
CA LEU A 38 29.41 11.99 22.81
C LEU A 38 28.11 12.62 22.27
N GLY A 39 27.98 13.95 22.34
CA GLY A 39 26.84 14.68 21.80
C GLY A 39 26.75 14.55 20.27
N ALA A 40 27.88 14.65 19.57
CA ALA A 40 27.93 14.45 18.12
C ALA A 40 27.61 12.99 17.72
N ALA A 41 28.17 12.01 18.43
CA ALA A 41 27.90 10.59 18.17
C ALA A 41 26.43 10.22 18.46
N ALA A 42 25.87 10.72 19.57
CA ALA A 42 24.47 10.53 19.91
C ALA A 42 23.54 11.20 18.89
N PHE A 43 23.90 12.40 18.42
CA PHE A 43 23.17 13.06 17.35
C PHE A 43 23.23 12.24 16.06
N VAL A 44 24.42 11.83 15.59
CA VAL A 44 24.58 10.99 14.39
C VAL A 44 23.79 9.70 14.50
N ALA A 45 23.81 9.02 15.66
CA ALA A 45 23.00 7.84 15.90
C ALA A 45 21.49 8.14 15.84
N ALA A 46 21.06 9.26 16.41
CA ALA A 46 19.65 9.70 16.40
C ALA A 46 19.13 10.11 15.01
N VAL A 47 19.97 10.70 14.15
CA VAL A 47 19.61 11.03 12.75
C VAL A 47 19.93 9.91 11.76
N SER A 48 20.62 8.84 12.17
CA SER A 48 20.93 7.71 11.29
C SER A 48 19.70 7.04 10.66
N PRO A 49 18.54 6.90 11.33
CA PRO A 49 17.33 6.35 10.71
C PRO A 49 16.77 7.30 9.65
N LEU A 50 16.84 8.61 9.89
CA LEU A 50 16.42 9.64 8.92
C LEU A 50 17.34 9.68 7.71
N ARG A 51 18.66 9.50 7.93
CA ARG A 51 19.64 9.43 6.84
C ARG A 51 19.45 8.18 5.99
N GLN A 52 19.21 7.01 6.60
CA GLN A 52 18.88 5.78 5.87
C GLN A 52 17.54 5.90 5.11
N ALA A 53 16.54 6.59 5.67
CA ALA A 53 15.29 6.86 4.98
C ALA A 53 15.47 7.83 3.79
N ALA A 54 16.32 8.85 3.95
CA ALA A 54 16.67 9.80 2.89
C ALA A 54 17.54 9.17 1.79
N GLU A 55 18.45 8.26 2.14
CA GLU A 55 19.26 7.50 1.17
C GLU A 55 18.41 6.52 0.35
N ARG A 56 17.24 6.10 0.86
CA ARG A 56 16.29 5.25 0.14
C ARG A 56 15.30 6.00 -0.76
N THR A 57 15.16 7.31 -0.61
CA THR A 57 14.15 8.11 -1.31
C THR A 57 14.86 9.05 -2.29
N SER A 58 14.66 8.85 -3.60
CA SER A 58 15.26 9.74 -4.59
C SER A 58 14.69 11.17 -4.48
N ALA A 59 15.44 12.20 -4.85
CA ALA A 59 14.93 13.57 -4.86
C ALA A 59 13.65 13.74 -5.72
N ALA A 60 13.51 12.92 -6.76
CA ALA A 60 12.32 12.86 -7.60
C ALA A 60 11.12 12.25 -6.87
N GLU A 61 11.34 11.27 -6.00
CA GLU A 61 10.30 10.66 -5.16
C GLU A 61 9.86 11.60 -4.02
N PHE A 62 10.79 12.33 -3.43
CA PHE A 62 10.47 13.37 -2.43
C PHE A 62 9.65 14.54 -3.01
N MET A 63 9.91 14.91 -4.27
CA MET A 63 9.15 15.95 -4.98
C MET A 63 7.96 15.41 -5.80
N GLN A 64 7.66 14.11 -5.67
CA GLN A 64 6.58 13.50 -6.43
C GLN A 64 5.25 14.21 -6.11
N SER A 65 4.43 14.45 -7.12
CA SER A 65 3.10 15.04 -6.95
C SER A 65 2.02 13.96 -6.92
N HIS A 66 0.89 14.27 -6.31
CA HIS A 66 -0.31 13.41 -6.31
C HIS A 66 -0.69 12.99 -7.73
N TYR A 67 -0.98 11.70 -7.96
CA TYR A 67 -1.27 11.12 -9.30
C TYR A 67 -2.17 11.97 -10.21
N LYS A 68 -3.31 12.45 -9.69
CA LYS A 68 -4.26 13.31 -10.45
C LYS A 68 -3.69 14.63 -10.99
N ARG A 69 -2.52 15.08 -10.52
CA ARG A 69 -1.84 16.29 -10.97
C ARG A 69 -0.64 16.02 -11.87
N LEU A 70 -0.21 14.76 -11.97
CA LEU A 70 0.91 14.37 -12.81
C LEU A 70 0.52 14.48 -14.29
N THR A 71 1.41 15.07 -15.09
CA THR A 71 1.29 15.01 -16.55
C THR A 71 1.56 13.59 -17.03
N ASP A 72 1.16 13.26 -18.26
CA ASP A 72 1.47 11.94 -18.83
C ASP A 72 2.99 11.73 -18.98
N GLU A 73 3.77 12.80 -19.18
CA GLU A 73 5.23 12.72 -19.18
C GLU A 73 5.79 12.38 -17.80
N ASP A 74 5.27 13.00 -16.73
CA ASP A 74 5.71 12.69 -15.36
C ASP A 74 5.37 11.25 -14.99
N LYS A 75 4.17 10.78 -15.39
CA LYS A 75 3.75 9.38 -15.16
C LYS A 75 4.68 8.41 -15.87
N ARG A 76 5.05 8.67 -17.13
CA ARG A 76 6.02 7.84 -17.87
C ARG A 76 7.37 7.77 -17.15
N LYS A 77 7.92 8.91 -16.72
CA LYS A 77 9.20 8.93 -15.99
C LYS A 77 9.14 8.13 -14.68
N ILE A 78 8.03 8.21 -13.95
CA ILE A 78 7.84 7.44 -12.72
C ILE A 78 7.71 5.94 -13.05
N ILE A 79 6.96 5.59 -14.10
CA ILE A 79 6.82 4.21 -14.57
C ILE A 79 8.18 3.63 -14.96
N GLU A 80 8.96 4.33 -15.79
CA GLU A 80 10.31 3.91 -16.20
C GLU A 80 11.22 3.68 -14.99
N ARG A 81 11.13 4.56 -13.98
CA ARG A 81 11.85 4.39 -12.71
C ARG A 81 11.41 3.12 -11.96
N LEU A 82 10.10 2.90 -11.83
CA LEU A 82 9.55 1.73 -11.12
C LEU A 82 9.91 0.42 -11.82
N GLU A 83 9.91 0.38 -13.15
CA GLU A 83 10.33 -0.77 -13.95
C GLU A 83 11.83 -1.06 -13.77
N ALA A 84 12.67 0.00 -13.77
CA ALA A 84 14.10 -0.12 -13.48
C ALA A 84 14.36 -0.65 -12.06
N GLU A 85 13.64 -0.13 -11.07
CA GLU A 85 13.72 -0.59 -9.67
C GLU A 85 13.27 -2.05 -9.53
N ALA A 86 12.25 -2.49 -10.27
CA ALA A 86 11.84 -3.89 -10.28
C ALA A 86 12.92 -4.81 -10.85
N LYS A 87 13.57 -4.39 -11.94
CA LYS A 87 14.69 -5.12 -12.54
C LYS A 87 15.91 -5.17 -11.60
N GLU A 88 16.25 -4.06 -10.96
CA GLU A 88 17.40 -3.98 -10.04
C GLU A 88 17.16 -4.78 -8.76
N ASN A 89 16.02 -4.60 -8.11
CA ASN A 89 15.75 -5.17 -6.78
C ASN A 89 15.25 -6.61 -6.83
N HIS A 90 14.58 -7.01 -7.92
CA HIS A 90 13.93 -8.32 -8.03
C HIS A 90 14.43 -9.16 -9.20
N GLY A 91 15.26 -8.61 -10.10
CA GLY A 91 15.77 -9.34 -11.26
C GLY A 91 14.72 -9.67 -12.32
N VAL A 92 13.56 -8.97 -12.29
CA VAL A 92 12.44 -9.22 -13.19
C VAL A 92 12.15 -7.98 -14.03
N GLU A 93 12.02 -8.17 -15.34
CA GLU A 93 11.50 -7.15 -16.24
C GLU A 93 9.96 -7.14 -16.13
N VAL A 94 9.41 -5.98 -15.77
CA VAL A 94 7.97 -5.78 -15.61
C VAL A 94 7.52 -4.68 -16.56
N GLU A 95 6.27 -4.74 -16.98
CA GLU A 95 5.60 -3.71 -17.77
C GLU A 95 4.53 -3.07 -16.89
N ILE A 96 4.65 -1.77 -16.61
CA ILE A 96 3.71 -1.03 -15.78
C ILE A 96 2.92 -0.07 -16.66
N ALA A 97 1.65 -0.40 -16.93
CA ALA A 97 0.75 0.50 -17.64
C ALA A 97 0.05 1.50 -16.71
N ASP A 98 -0.49 2.56 -17.30
CA ASP A 98 -1.39 3.50 -16.64
C ASP A 98 -2.84 3.26 -17.08
N ASP A 99 -3.43 2.15 -16.61
CA ASP A 99 -4.79 1.74 -17.00
C ASP A 99 -5.83 2.74 -16.50
N ARG A 100 -6.38 3.55 -17.40
CA ARG A 100 -7.38 4.58 -17.11
C ARG A 100 -8.77 3.97 -16.86
N PRO A 101 -9.62 4.60 -16.02
CA PRO A 101 -11.00 4.16 -15.87
C PRO A 101 -11.74 4.17 -17.21
N ILE A 102 -12.68 3.24 -17.37
CA ILE A 102 -13.52 3.15 -18.57
C ILE A 102 -14.75 4.05 -18.37
N PRO A 103 -14.96 5.08 -19.22
CA PRO A 103 -16.15 5.93 -19.14
C PRO A 103 -17.44 5.13 -19.33
N GLY A 104 -18.52 5.51 -18.64
CA GLY A 104 -19.82 4.84 -18.75
C GLY A 104 -19.85 3.41 -18.19
N THR A 105 -18.85 3.03 -17.40
CA THR A 105 -18.78 1.74 -16.72
C THR A 105 -18.94 1.92 -15.23
N LYS A 106 -19.57 0.95 -14.55
CA LYS A 106 -19.49 0.82 -13.09
C LYS A 106 -19.31 -0.65 -12.75
N PHE A 107 -18.10 -1.01 -12.36
CA PHE A 107 -17.76 -2.40 -12.05
C PHE A 107 -18.37 -2.86 -10.73
N VAL A 108 -18.99 -4.03 -10.77
CA VAL A 108 -19.66 -4.65 -9.63
C VAL A 108 -19.32 -6.14 -9.59
N TYR A 109 -19.30 -6.68 -8.37
CA TYR A 109 -19.19 -8.11 -8.11
C TYR A 109 -20.48 -8.67 -7.53
N ALA A 110 -20.84 -9.90 -7.89
CA ALA A 110 -21.88 -10.68 -7.21
C ALA A 110 -21.34 -12.09 -6.90
N ILE A 111 -21.50 -12.56 -5.66
CA ILE A 111 -21.10 -13.91 -5.25
C ILE A 111 -22.32 -14.76 -4.91
N ASN A 112 -22.45 -15.88 -5.61
CA ASN A 112 -23.42 -16.92 -5.30
C ASN A 112 -22.95 -17.74 -4.10
N LEU A 113 -23.64 -17.59 -2.98
CA LEU A 113 -23.35 -18.33 -1.75
C LEU A 113 -23.90 -19.75 -1.77
N SER A 114 -24.87 -20.07 -2.64
CA SER A 114 -25.43 -21.42 -2.79
C SER A 114 -24.46 -22.42 -3.42
N VAL A 115 -23.53 -21.94 -4.26
CA VAL A 115 -22.55 -22.79 -4.98
C VAL A 115 -21.09 -22.55 -4.56
N CYS A 116 -20.83 -21.62 -3.64
CA CYS A 116 -19.48 -21.44 -3.10
C CYS A 116 -19.14 -22.62 -2.18
N ASN A 117 -18.13 -23.42 -2.57
CA ASN A 117 -17.72 -24.60 -1.81
C ASN A 117 -16.47 -24.39 -0.94
N GLY A 118 -16.02 -23.14 -0.75
CA GLY A 118 -14.92 -22.84 0.17
C GLY A 118 -13.51 -23.26 -0.26
N ASN A 119 -13.30 -23.68 -1.52
CA ASN A 119 -12.04 -24.29 -1.98
C ASN A 119 -10.78 -23.39 -1.95
N GLY A 120 -10.92 -22.07 -1.77
CA GLY A 120 -9.76 -21.17 -1.67
C GLY A 120 -9.02 -20.80 -2.97
N LYS A 121 -9.31 -21.40 -4.14
CA LYS A 121 -8.63 -21.08 -5.42
C LYS A 121 -8.69 -19.60 -5.79
N CYS A 122 -9.79 -18.93 -5.45
CA CYS A 122 -9.91 -17.49 -5.66
C CYS A 122 -8.91 -16.67 -4.82
N VAL A 123 -8.60 -17.14 -3.61
CA VAL A 123 -7.61 -16.54 -2.69
C VAL A 123 -6.21 -16.71 -3.27
N GLU A 124 -5.87 -17.91 -3.72
CA GLU A 124 -4.58 -18.24 -4.36
C GLU A 124 -4.36 -17.44 -5.64
N ALA A 125 -5.36 -17.37 -6.52
CA ALA A 125 -5.28 -16.61 -7.75
C ALA A 125 -5.10 -15.11 -7.47
N CYS A 126 -5.80 -14.57 -6.47
CA CYS A 126 -5.61 -13.18 -6.06
C CYS A 126 -4.19 -12.93 -5.54
N HIS A 127 -3.65 -13.87 -4.74
CA HIS A 127 -2.32 -13.80 -4.15
C HIS A 127 -1.20 -13.76 -5.20
N LYS A 128 -1.34 -14.61 -6.23
CA LYS A 128 -0.41 -14.68 -7.36
C LYS A 128 -0.53 -13.46 -8.27
N GLU A 129 -1.74 -13.20 -8.78
CA GLU A 129 -1.99 -12.14 -9.77
C GLU A 129 -1.56 -10.76 -9.27
N ASN A 130 -1.82 -10.48 -7.99
CA ASN A 130 -1.62 -9.17 -7.40
C ASN A 130 -0.28 -9.02 -6.70
N ASN A 131 0.70 -9.90 -6.94
CA ASN A 131 2.06 -9.80 -6.37
C ASN A 131 2.06 -9.59 -4.85
N HIS A 132 1.28 -10.40 -4.12
CA HIS A 132 1.26 -10.35 -2.66
C HIS A 132 2.50 -11.00 -2.05
N ASP A 133 2.91 -10.51 -0.89
CA ASP A 133 4.02 -11.07 -0.12
C ASP A 133 3.77 -12.54 0.24
N ARG A 134 4.67 -13.43 -0.20
CA ARG A 134 4.53 -14.88 0.04
C ARG A 134 4.73 -15.26 1.49
N SER A 135 5.57 -14.52 2.21
CA SER A 135 5.94 -14.85 3.58
C SER A 135 4.77 -14.68 4.57
N THR A 136 3.85 -13.76 4.28
CA THR A 136 2.68 -13.51 5.14
C THR A 136 1.43 -14.27 4.70
N GLY A 137 1.43 -14.90 3.52
CA GLY A 137 0.24 -15.54 2.94
C GLY A 137 -0.95 -14.58 2.77
N GLN A 138 -0.70 -13.27 2.75
CA GLN A 138 -1.76 -12.27 2.70
C GLN A 138 -2.48 -12.32 1.37
N SER A 139 -3.80 -12.41 1.39
CA SER A 139 -4.64 -12.23 0.20
C SER A 139 -5.70 -11.17 0.47
N TYR A 140 -6.15 -10.50 -0.59
CA TYR A 140 -7.26 -9.54 -0.49
C TYR A 140 -8.60 -10.21 -0.21
N ILE A 141 -8.67 -11.53 -0.34
CA ILE A 141 -9.87 -12.34 -0.20
C ILE A 141 -9.69 -13.21 1.03
N ARG A 142 -10.67 -13.16 1.94
CA ARG A 142 -10.80 -14.10 3.05
C ARG A 142 -12.05 -14.91 2.83
N VAL A 143 -11.98 -16.23 2.91
CA VAL A 143 -13.17 -17.08 2.86
C VAL A 143 -13.50 -17.49 4.29
N LEU A 144 -14.71 -17.17 4.74
CA LEU A 144 -15.21 -17.56 6.06
C LEU A 144 -16.04 -18.83 5.89
N GLU A 145 -15.69 -19.90 6.61
CA GLU A 145 -16.56 -21.05 6.83
C GLU A 145 -17.60 -20.66 7.89
N MET A 146 -18.87 -20.64 7.48
CA MET A 146 -20.00 -20.15 8.27
C MET A 146 -20.96 -21.30 8.58
N PRO A 147 -21.50 -21.41 9.81
CA PRO A 147 -22.58 -22.34 10.10
C PRO A 147 -23.87 -21.93 9.37
N LYS A 148 -24.57 -22.91 8.77
CA LYS A 148 -25.87 -22.65 8.14
C LYS A 148 -26.89 -22.17 9.17
N GLY A 149 -27.67 -21.16 8.81
CA GLY A 149 -28.75 -20.61 9.64
C GLY A 149 -28.41 -19.29 10.35
N THR A 150 -27.16 -18.82 10.29
CA THR A 150 -26.75 -17.52 10.81
C THR A 150 -25.90 -16.76 9.78
N MET A 151 -25.92 -15.43 9.88
CA MET A 151 -25.02 -14.52 9.17
C MET A 151 -24.09 -13.77 10.13
N ASP A 152 -24.05 -14.19 11.40
CA ASP A 152 -23.13 -13.64 12.38
C ASP A 152 -21.69 -14.03 12.04
N MET A 153 -20.93 -13.06 11.53
CA MET A 153 -19.55 -13.24 11.08
C MET A 153 -18.58 -13.63 12.20
N GLU A 154 -18.93 -13.38 13.47
CA GLU A 154 -18.11 -13.79 14.62
C GLU A 154 -18.08 -15.32 14.78
N GLU A 155 -19.09 -16.02 14.28
CA GLU A 155 -19.10 -17.49 14.21
C GLU A 155 -18.30 -18.04 13.00
N GLY A 156 -17.79 -17.15 12.14
CA GLY A 156 -17.05 -17.52 10.95
C GLY A 156 -15.60 -17.91 11.23
N ASN A 157 -15.12 -18.97 10.59
CA ASN A 157 -13.73 -19.40 10.67
C ASN A 157 -13.00 -19.11 9.35
N THR A 158 -11.83 -18.46 9.38
CA THR A 158 -10.99 -18.23 8.19
C THR A 158 -9.80 -19.18 8.05
N THR A 159 -9.56 -20.04 9.04
CA THR A 159 -8.41 -20.97 9.09
C THR A 159 -8.86 -22.44 9.07
N TYR A 160 -10.03 -22.71 8.48
CA TYR A 160 -10.53 -24.07 8.34
C TYR A 160 -9.63 -24.91 7.43
N SER A 161 -9.55 -26.20 7.73
CA SER A 161 -8.81 -27.21 6.97
C SER A 161 -9.64 -28.48 6.80
N GLY A 162 -9.23 -29.32 5.85
CA GLY A 162 -9.92 -30.56 5.51
C GLY A 162 -10.76 -30.46 4.23
N VAL A 163 -11.64 -31.43 4.04
CA VAL A 163 -12.48 -31.53 2.85
C VAL A 163 -13.60 -30.50 2.92
N VAL A 164 -13.78 -29.79 1.81
CA VAL A 164 -14.86 -28.81 1.61
C VAL A 164 -15.64 -29.16 0.34
N PRO A 165 -16.96 -28.91 0.28
CA PRO A 165 -17.78 -28.26 1.30
C PRO A 165 -18.21 -29.22 2.43
N LYS A 166 -18.48 -28.68 3.63
CA LYS A 166 -19.14 -29.40 4.72
C LYS A 166 -20.66 -29.22 4.67
N ASP A 167 -21.42 -30.26 5.01
CA ASP A 167 -22.88 -30.27 4.89
C ASP A 167 -23.59 -29.23 5.76
N ASP A 168 -23.06 -28.94 6.95
CA ASP A 168 -23.63 -27.98 7.91
C ASP A 168 -23.09 -26.55 7.72
N LYS A 169 -22.23 -26.33 6.72
CA LYS A 169 -21.55 -25.03 6.48
C LYS A 169 -21.91 -24.41 5.14
N PHE A 170 -21.79 -23.10 5.06
CA PHE A 170 -21.67 -22.36 3.80
C PHE A 170 -20.41 -21.49 3.85
N TYR A 171 -19.97 -21.00 2.70
CA TYR A 171 -18.70 -20.27 2.62
C TYR A 171 -18.95 -18.84 2.13
N LEU A 172 -18.47 -17.87 2.90
CA LEU A 172 -18.64 -16.44 2.66
C LEU A 172 -17.29 -15.78 2.32
N PRO A 173 -16.97 -15.58 1.03
CA PRO A 173 -15.80 -14.81 0.63
C PRO A 173 -15.99 -13.31 0.90
N VAL A 174 -15.09 -12.70 1.67
CA VAL A 174 -15.07 -11.28 2.00
C VAL A 174 -13.81 -10.64 1.43
N GLN A 175 -14.00 -9.55 0.68
CA GLN A 175 -12.95 -8.75 0.07
C GLN A 175 -13.36 -7.27 0.04
N CYS A 176 -12.55 -6.40 -0.59
CA CYS A 176 -12.93 -5.00 -0.79
C CYS A 176 -14.22 -4.91 -1.60
N GLN A 177 -15.20 -4.21 -1.04
CA GLN A 177 -16.55 -4.09 -1.60
C GLN A 177 -16.70 -2.93 -2.62
N GLN A 178 -15.62 -2.17 -2.87
CA GLN A 178 -15.60 -0.96 -3.72
C GLN A 178 -16.81 -0.02 -3.49
N CYS A 179 -17.02 0.33 -2.22
CA CYS A 179 -18.12 1.17 -1.74
C CYS A 179 -18.31 2.45 -2.57
N ASP A 180 -19.57 2.81 -2.83
CA ASP A 180 -19.93 4.09 -3.45
C ASP A 180 -19.77 5.27 -2.51
N GLU A 181 -19.97 5.04 -1.21
CA GLU A 181 -19.67 5.96 -0.10
C GLU A 181 -18.55 5.34 0.75
N PRO A 182 -17.29 5.37 0.26
CA PRO A 182 -16.19 4.68 0.90
C PRO A 182 -15.62 5.47 2.09
N PRO A 183 -15.87 5.07 3.37
CA PRO A 183 -15.33 5.79 4.53
C PRO A 183 -13.80 5.80 4.52
N CYS A 184 -13.19 4.78 3.93
CA CYS A 184 -11.75 4.66 3.78
C CYS A 184 -11.10 5.73 2.86
N VAL A 185 -11.89 6.39 2.01
CA VAL A 185 -11.44 7.55 1.21
C VAL A 185 -11.50 8.82 2.04
N ASP A 186 -12.61 9.04 2.75
CA ASP A 186 -12.86 10.26 3.52
C ASP A 186 -11.83 10.46 4.65
N VAL A 187 -11.39 9.37 5.28
CA VAL A 187 -10.42 9.41 6.37
C VAL A 187 -8.97 9.59 5.92
N CYS A 188 -8.68 9.59 4.61
CA CYS A 188 -7.30 9.70 4.12
C CYS A 188 -6.82 11.17 4.17
N PRO A 189 -5.91 11.54 5.09
CA PRO A 189 -5.55 12.94 5.30
C PRO A 189 -4.82 13.56 4.10
N VAL A 190 -4.11 12.73 3.33
CA VAL A 190 -3.34 13.15 2.14
C VAL A 190 -4.07 12.86 0.84
N LYS A 191 -5.28 12.28 0.88
CA LYS A 191 -6.07 11.90 -0.29
C LYS A 191 -5.37 10.91 -1.25
N ALA A 192 -4.52 10.03 -0.73
CA ALA A 192 -3.86 8.96 -1.50
C ALA A 192 -4.81 7.88 -2.04
N THR A 193 -6.09 7.94 -1.72
CA THR A 193 -7.11 7.01 -2.20
C THR A 193 -8.34 7.79 -2.61
N TRP A 194 -8.98 7.37 -3.70
CA TRP A 194 -10.19 8.00 -4.23
C TRP A 194 -11.00 6.98 -5.05
N LYS A 195 -12.24 7.31 -5.40
CA LYS A 195 -13.06 6.53 -6.33
C LYS A 195 -12.88 7.04 -7.76
N GLU A 196 -12.58 6.14 -8.68
CA GLU A 196 -12.52 6.40 -10.12
C GLU A 196 -13.92 6.33 -10.76
N GLU A 197 -14.06 6.84 -11.99
CA GLU A 197 -15.35 6.90 -12.70
C GLU A 197 -15.97 5.51 -12.94
N ASP A 198 -15.13 4.48 -13.08
CA ASP A 198 -15.55 3.09 -13.25
C ASP A 198 -15.99 2.40 -11.94
N GLY A 199 -16.06 3.16 -10.84
CA GLY A 199 -16.48 2.70 -9.52
C GLY A 199 -15.37 2.06 -8.69
N ILE A 200 -14.18 1.83 -9.25
CA ILE A 200 -13.08 1.23 -8.50
C ILE A 200 -12.48 2.29 -7.55
N VAL A 201 -12.41 1.96 -6.26
CA VAL A 201 -11.61 2.75 -5.32
C VAL A 201 -10.14 2.42 -5.60
N VAL A 202 -9.26 3.39 -5.74
CA VAL A 202 -7.83 3.17 -6.02
C VAL A 202 -6.98 3.69 -4.87
N VAL A 203 -5.72 3.25 -4.82
CA VAL A 203 -4.72 3.77 -3.89
C VAL A 203 -3.47 4.09 -4.69
N ASP A 204 -3.01 5.33 -4.61
CA ASP A 204 -1.70 5.72 -5.11
C ASP A 204 -0.64 5.34 -4.07
N TYR A 205 0.08 4.24 -4.32
CA TYR A 205 1.07 3.76 -3.36
C TYR A 205 2.22 4.76 -3.18
N ASN A 206 2.56 5.58 -4.19
CA ASN A 206 3.63 6.56 -4.04
C ASN A 206 3.21 7.79 -3.22
N TRP A 207 1.90 8.05 -3.11
CA TRP A 207 1.37 9.15 -2.31
C TRP A 207 0.91 8.71 -0.90
N CYS A 208 0.77 7.41 -0.69
CA CYS A 208 0.33 6.84 0.58
C CYS A 208 1.38 7.04 1.67
N ILE A 209 1.07 7.83 2.70
CA ILE A 209 1.97 8.06 3.85
C ILE A 209 1.89 6.99 4.95
N GLY A 210 1.10 5.93 4.74
CA GLY A 210 1.05 4.82 5.70
C GLY A 210 0.39 5.11 7.06
N CYS A 211 -0.45 6.15 7.18
CA CYS A 211 -1.10 6.47 8.47
C CYS A 211 -2.17 5.46 8.93
N ARG A 212 -2.60 4.54 8.04
CA ARG A 212 -3.52 3.41 8.32
C ARG A 212 -4.93 3.77 8.81
N TYR A 213 -5.33 5.04 8.83
CA TYR A 213 -6.73 5.40 9.15
C TYR A 213 -7.75 4.75 8.21
N CYS A 214 -7.39 4.56 6.94
CA CYS A 214 -8.24 3.85 5.99
C CYS A 214 -8.46 2.37 6.34
N GLU A 215 -7.51 1.73 7.03
CA GLU A 215 -7.65 0.36 7.54
C GLU A 215 -8.68 0.32 8.67
N ALA A 216 -8.57 1.22 9.64
CA ALA A 216 -9.50 1.34 10.77
C ALA A 216 -10.93 1.71 10.33
N ALA A 217 -11.06 2.56 9.31
CA ALA A 217 -12.36 3.00 8.81
C ALA A 217 -13.09 1.97 7.92
N CYS A 218 -12.40 0.92 7.46
CA CYS A 218 -13.01 -0.05 6.54
C CYS A 218 -13.79 -1.12 7.34
N PRO A 219 -15.14 -1.17 7.25
CA PRO A 219 -15.93 -2.11 8.04
C PRO A 219 -15.79 -3.58 7.61
N TYR A 220 -15.11 -3.80 6.47
CA TYR A 220 -14.86 -5.12 5.90
C TYR A 220 -13.46 -5.65 6.16
N HIS A 221 -12.61 -4.87 6.86
CA HIS A 221 -11.18 -5.16 7.03
C HIS A 221 -10.51 -5.55 5.70
N ALA A 222 -10.79 -4.79 4.64
CA ALA A 222 -10.38 -5.13 3.27
C ALA A 222 -9.09 -4.42 2.80
N ARG A 223 -8.45 -3.66 3.69
CA ARG A 223 -7.17 -3.00 3.47
C ARG A 223 -6.08 -3.74 4.25
N ARG A 224 -4.87 -3.77 3.68
CA ARG A 224 -3.68 -4.41 4.25
C ARG A 224 -2.53 -3.44 4.24
N PHE A 225 -1.73 -3.43 5.28
CA PHE A 225 -0.57 -2.56 5.39
C PHE A 225 0.72 -3.35 5.17
N ASN A 226 1.59 -2.80 4.33
CA ASN A 226 2.87 -3.42 3.98
C ASN A 226 3.93 -3.02 5.01
N TRP A 227 4.07 -3.83 6.05
CA TRP A 227 5.02 -3.62 7.16
C TRP A 227 6.47 -3.81 6.79
N LYS A 228 6.72 -4.69 5.82
CA LYS A 228 8.05 -5.03 5.30
C LYS A 228 7.98 -5.13 3.78
N GLN A 229 9.15 -5.23 3.15
CA GLN A 229 9.22 -5.47 1.72
C GLN A 229 8.63 -6.85 1.41
N ALA A 230 7.81 -6.93 0.37
CA ALA A 230 7.21 -8.19 -0.06
C ALA A 230 8.29 -9.16 -0.54
N GLU A 231 8.25 -10.39 -0.03
CA GLU A 231 9.14 -11.47 -0.45
C GLU A 231 8.38 -12.32 -1.48
N ILE A 232 8.77 -12.19 -2.75
CA ILE A 232 8.16 -12.91 -3.87
C ILE A 232 9.27 -13.52 -4.72
N PRO A 233 9.25 -14.84 -4.99
CA PRO A 233 10.19 -15.46 -5.93
C PRO A 233 10.08 -14.78 -7.29
N ALA A 234 11.23 -14.52 -7.93
CA ALA A 234 11.30 -13.77 -9.18
C ALA A 234 10.43 -14.40 -10.29
N GLU A 235 10.42 -15.73 -10.35
CA GLU A 235 9.63 -16.55 -11.27
C GLU A 235 8.11 -16.47 -11.05
N GLU A 236 7.66 -16.01 -9.87
CA GLU A 236 6.25 -15.86 -9.54
C GLU A 236 5.74 -14.42 -9.62
N ILE A 237 6.62 -13.45 -9.85
CA ILE A 237 6.23 -12.06 -10.02
C ILE A 237 5.45 -11.94 -11.33
N ASN A 238 4.22 -11.44 -11.25
CA ASN A 238 3.43 -11.07 -12.41
C ASN A 238 4.06 -9.84 -13.08
N PRO A 239 4.59 -9.96 -14.31
CA PRO A 239 5.23 -8.85 -15.01
C PRO A 239 4.20 -7.88 -15.62
N ASP A 240 2.96 -8.30 -15.84
CA ASP A 240 1.89 -7.46 -16.36
C ASP A 240 1.28 -6.63 -15.23
N GLN A 241 1.74 -5.38 -15.10
CA GLN A 241 1.43 -4.51 -13.96
C GLN A 241 0.70 -3.23 -14.37
N SER A 242 0.11 -2.59 -13.37
CA SER A 242 -0.52 -1.28 -13.51
C SER A 242 -0.20 -0.38 -12.32
N TYR A 243 -0.01 0.92 -12.60
CA TYR A 243 0.46 1.91 -11.63
C TYR A 243 -0.40 1.96 -10.35
N LEU A 244 -1.73 1.87 -10.48
CA LEU A 244 -2.68 1.90 -9.36
C LEU A 244 -3.17 0.49 -8.92
N SER A 245 -2.50 -0.58 -9.34
CA SER A 245 -2.95 -1.96 -9.10
C SER A 245 -1.90 -2.90 -8.51
N ASN A 246 -1.40 -3.86 -9.31
CA ASN A 246 -0.68 -5.04 -8.87
C ASN A 246 0.84 -4.87 -8.90
N ARG A 247 1.34 -3.66 -9.11
CA ARG A 247 2.79 -3.42 -9.08
C ARG A 247 3.40 -3.76 -7.74
N LEU A 248 4.69 -4.06 -7.70
CA LEU A 248 5.40 -4.30 -6.44
C LEU A 248 5.27 -3.06 -5.54
N ARG A 249 4.74 -3.26 -4.32
CA ARG A 249 4.43 -2.14 -3.42
C ARG A 249 5.64 -1.83 -2.55
N PRO A 250 5.92 -0.53 -2.32
CA PRO A 250 6.92 -0.14 -1.34
C PRO A 250 6.46 -0.45 0.09
N VAL A 251 7.41 -0.46 1.02
CA VAL A 251 7.14 -0.56 2.45
C VAL A 251 6.40 0.68 2.95
N GLY A 252 5.49 0.51 3.91
CA GLY A 252 4.83 1.62 4.57
C GLY A 252 3.56 2.11 3.87
N VAL A 253 3.03 1.35 2.91
CA VAL A 253 1.81 1.72 2.17
C VAL A 253 0.67 0.76 2.45
N VAL A 254 -0.55 1.21 2.19
CA VAL A 254 -1.75 0.39 2.27
C VAL A 254 -2.14 -0.10 0.89
N GLU A 255 -2.54 -1.35 0.81
CA GLU A 255 -3.07 -2.00 -0.38
C GLU A 255 -4.42 -2.66 -0.14
N LYS A 256 -5.11 -3.00 -1.24
CA LYS A 256 -6.45 -3.60 -1.23
C LYS A 256 -6.76 -4.22 -2.58
N CYS A 257 -7.84 -5.02 -2.64
CA CYS A 257 -8.40 -5.44 -3.92
C CYS A 257 -8.80 -4.24 -4.78
N THR A 258 -8.39 -4.26 -6.04
CA THR A 258 -8.65 -3.25 -7.08
C THR A 258 -9.52 -3.82 -8.21
N TYR A 259 -10.25 -4.91 -7.96
CA TYR A 259 -10.93 -5.70 -9.00
C TYR A 259 -9.99 -6.12 -10.15
N CYS A 260 -8.69 -6.28 -9.86
CA CYS A 260 -7.67 -6.53 -10.86
C CYS A 260 -7.74 -5.52 -12.01
N LEU A 261 -7.71 -4.22 -11.71
CA LEU A 261 -7.91 -3.18 -12.74
C LEU A 261 -6.94 -3.27 -13.93
N HIS A 262 -5.74 -3.83 -13.72
CA HIS A 262 -4.77 -4.18 -14.78
C HIS A 262 -5.31 -5.21 -15.79
N ARG A 263 -6.29 -6.02 -15.39
CA ARG A 263 -7.03 -6.97 -16.23
C ARG A 263 -8.33 -6.35 -16.75
N THR A 264 -9.17 -5.84 -15.84
CA THR A 264 -10.56 -5.47 -16.16
C THR A 264 -10.66 -4.25 -17.05
N ARG A 265 -9.74 -3.29 -16.93
CA ARG A 265 -9.68 -2.14 -17.84
C ARG A 265 -9.18 -2.50 -19.23
N ARG A 266 -8.62 -3.71 -19.40
CA ARG A 266 -8.16 -4.28 -20.68
C ARG A 266 -9.10 -5.37 -21.22
N GLY A 267 -10.32 -5.47 -20.70
CA GLY A 267 -11.34 -6.42 -21.15
C GLY A 267 -11.16 -7.87 -20.65
N LYS A 268 -10.24 -8.13 -19.73
CA LYS A 268 -10.07 -9.44 -19.08
C LYS A 268 -10.90 -9.52 -17.78
N LEU A 269 -11.23 -10.73 -17.33
CA LEU A 269 -11.92 -10.92 -16.05
C LEU A 269 -10.93 -10.89 -14.86
N PRO A 270 -11.40 -10.58 -13.63
CA PRO A 270 -10.56 -10.68 -12.45
C PRO A 270 -10.04 -12.10 -12.23
N ALA A 271 -8.77 -12.27 -11.87
CA ALA A 271 -8.16 -13.59 -11.69
C ALA A 271 -8.91 -14.48 -10.67
N CYS A 272 -9.45 -13.86 -9.61
CA CYS A 272 -10.24 -14.58 -8.61
C CYS A 272 -11.56 -15.16 -9.17
N LEU A 273 -12.14 -14.55 -10.21
CA LEU A 273 -13.30 -15.07 -10.92
C LEU A 273 -12.91 -16.26 -11.77
N GLU A 274 -11.89 -16.09 -12.64
CA GLU A 274 -11.46 -17.13 -13.58
C GLU A 274 -10.97 -18.40 -12.88
N ALA A 275 -10.37 -18.26 -11.69
CA ALA A 275 -9.93 -19.40 -10.89
C ALA A 275 -11.07 -20.14 -10.15
N CYS A 276 -12.29 -19.59 -10.12
CA CYS A 276 -13.39 -20.16 -9.36
C CYS A 276 -13.98 -21.40 -10.05
N PRO A 277 -13.84 -22.61 -9.49
CA PRO A 277 -14.26 -23.83 -10.17
C PRO A 277 -15.79 -24.04 -10.16
N THR A 278 -16.52 -23.35 -9.28
CA THR A 278 -17.96 -23.53 -9.12
C THR A 278 -18.78 -22.47 -9.83
N GLY A 279 -18.15 -21.47 -10.46
CA GLY A 279 -18.86 -20.33 -11.05
C GLY A 279 -19.53 -19.42 -10.03
N ALA A 280 -19.16 -19.50 -8.75
CA ALA A 280 -19.77 -18.69 -7.69
C ALA A 280 -19.56 -17.18 -7.87
N ARG A 281 -18.55 -16.77 -8.63
CA ARG A 281 -18.12 -15.39 -8.79
C ARG A 281 -18.62 -14.82 -10.11
N VAL A 282 -19.36 -13.72 -10.05
CA VAL A 282 -19.83 -12.98 -11.22
C VAL A 282 -19.32 -11.55 -11.11
N PHE A 283 -18.82 -11.02 -12.22
CA PHE A 283 -18.26 -9.67 -12.31
C PHE A 283 -18.74 -9.01 -13.60
N GLY A 284 -19.03 -7.72 -13.56
CA GLY A 284 -19.48 -7.01 -14.76
C GLY A 284 -19.79 -5.54 -14.53
N ASN A 285 -20.23 -4.89 -15.60
CA ASN A 285 -20.71 -3.51 -15.59
C ASN A 285 -22.20 -3.47 -15.21
N ILE A 286 -22.55 -2.88 -14.07
CA ILE A 286 -23.97 -2.78 -13.66
C ILE A 286 -24.77 -1.78 -14.52
N LEU A 287 -24.10 -0.88 -15.23
CA LEU A 287 -24.75 0.08 -16.12
C LEU A 287 -25.17 -0.56 -17.45
N ASP A 288 -24.61 -1.72 -17.79
CA ASP A 288 -25.01 -2.49 -18.96
C ASP A 288 -26.33 -3.24 -18.65
N PRO A 289 -27.44 -2.92 -19.36
CA PRO A 289 -28.74 -3.54 -19.13
C PRO A 289 -28.74 -5.06 -19.40
N ASP A 290 -27.86 -5.54 -20.28
CA ASP A 290 -27.79 -6.94 -20.67
C ASP A 290 -26.77 -7.74 -19.83
N SER A 291 -26.19 -7.10 -18.80
CA SER A 291 -25.19 -7.75 -17.96
C SER A 291 -25.77 -8.82 -17.04
N ASN A 292 -25.02 -9.92 -16.87
CA ASN A 292 -25.35 -10.97 -15.90
C ASN A 292 -25.52 -10.43 -14.48
N ILE A 293 -24.75 -9.41 -14.10
CA ILE A 293 -24.88 -8.75 -12.80
C ILE A 293 -26.28 -8.15 -12.64
N ARG A 294 -26.74 -7.38 -13.63
CA ARG A 294 -28.06 -6.75 -13.54
C ARG A 294 -29.16 -7.78 -13.44
N TRP A 295 -29.10 -8.82 -14.27
CA TRP A 295 -30.05 -9.93 -14.21
C TRP A 295 -30.09 -10.58 -12.82
N ILE A 296 -28.92 -10.84 -12.20
CA ILE A 296 -28.83 -11.40 -10.84
C ILE A 296 -29.50 -10.48 -9.82
N LEU A 297 -29.20 -9.18 -9.87
CA LEU A 297 -29.73 -8.22 -8.89
C LEU A 297 -31.25 -8.04 -8.99
N GLU A 298 -31.82 -8.24 -10.18
CA GLU A 298 -33.27 -8.14 -10.42
C GLU A 298 -34.03 -9.46 -10.14
N ASN A 299 -33.38 -10.62 -10.29
CA ASN A 299 -34.05 -11.93 -10.30
C ASN A 299 -33.68 -12.86 -9.13
N LYS A 300 -32.63 -12.56 -8.37
CA LYS A 300 -32.14 -13.41 -7.27
C LYS A 300 -32.34 -12.76 -5.91
N ARG A 301 -32.28 -13.59 -4.85
CA ARG A 301 -32.29 -13.07 -3.48
C ARG A 301 -30.92 -12.52 -3.15
N VAL A 302 -30.81 -11.19 -3.14
CA VAL A 302 -29.56 -10.47 -2.86
C VAL A 302 -29.43 -10.17 -1.36
N TYR A 303 -28.20 -10.30 -0.87
CA TYR A 303 -27.77 -9.89 0.45
C TYR A 303 -26.61 -8.88 0.31
N ILE A 304 -26.70 -7.79 1.06
CA ILE A 304 -25.67 -6.75 1.13
C ILE A 304 -24.99 -6.85 2.49
N LEU A 305 -23.67 -7.02 2.47
CA LEU A 305 -22.90 -7.17 3.70
C LEU A 305 -22.77 -5.82 4.43
N LYS A 306 -23.23 -5.78 5.68
CA LYS A 306 -23.22 -4.59 6.56
C LYS A 306 -23.92 -3.39 5.93
N GLU A 307 -25.11 -3.61 5.37
CA GLU A 307 -25.91 -2.58 4.71
C GLU A 307 -26.24 -1.40 5.64
N GLU A 308 -26.46 -1.70 6.93
CA GLU A 308 -26.80 -0.73 7.98
C GLU A 308 -25.76 0.38 8.17
N LEU A 309 -24.51 0.17 7.72
CA LEU A 309 -23.43 1.16 7.81
C LEU A 309 -23.46 2.20 6.68
N GLY A 310 -24.37 2.07 5.70
CA GLY A 310 -24.58 3.09 4.68
C GLY A 310 -23.47 3.26 3.64
N THR A 311 -22.47 2.36 3.60
CA THR A 311 -21.32 2.50 2.67
C THR A 311 -21.65 2.30 1.19
N LYS A 312 -22.88 1.83 0.88
CA LYS A 312 -23.36 1.49 -0.47
C LYS A 312 -22.36 0.60 -1.25
N PRO A 313 -22.14 -0.65 -0.83
CA PRO A 313 -21.24 -1.60 -1.50
C PRO A 313 -21.54 -1.80 -3.00
N ALA A 314 -20.51 -1.82 -3.84
CA ALA A 314 -20.58 -2.28 -5.24
C ALA A 314 -20.23 -3.77 -5.34
N PHE A 315 -20.71 -4.54 -4.37
CA PHE A 315 -20.39 -5.93 -4.15
C PHE A 315 -21.55 -6.60 -3.42
N PHE A 316 -22.08 -7.64 -4.05
CA PHE A 316 -23.33 -8.27 -3.65
C PHE A 316 -23.13 -9.75 -3.40
N TYR A 317 -23.95 -10.31 -2.53
CA TYR A 317 -24.07 -11.75 -2.34
C TYR A 317 -25.46 -12.17 -2.76
N TYR A 318 -25.62 -13.38 -3.26
CA TYR A 318 -26.94 -13.89 -3.62
C TYR A 318 -27.08 -15.39 -3.40
N PHE A 319 -28.32 -15.84 -3.39
CA PHE A 319 -28.72 -17.24 -3.27
C PHE A 319 -29.61 -17.62 -4.45
N ASP A 320 -29.49 -18.87 -4.89
CA ASP A 320 -30.38 -19.49 -5.87
C ASP A 320 -31.77 -19.84 -5.32
#